data_AF-A0A936MFU8-F1
#
_entry.id   AF-A0A936MFU8-F1
#
_cell.length_a   1.000
_cell.length_b   1.000
_cell.length_c   1.000
_cell.angle_alpha   90.00
_cell.angle_beta   90.00
_cell.angle_gamma   90.00
#
_symmetry.space_group_name_H-M   'P 1'
#
loop_
_entity.id
_entity.type
_entity.pdbx_description
1 polymer ?
#
loop_
_entity_poly.entity_id
_entity_poly.type
_entity_poly.pdbx_seq_one_letter_code
_entity_poly.pdbx_strand_id
1 'polypeptide(L)'
;MAEVKYGNVTVTIPDSLTPPAKAGKMSADEVRRLPKARRGIGLVGAHTADAIAKAGSKLTLPPDVNATTLAAACSRAEEIDQVIVDLEVVLGILKQANLLFDAEAWEMLRKVNGQLKEQMKYAPELEPIFRVLIDFMSRSPRGGQDPTEG
;
A
#
# COMPACT_ATOMS: atom_id res chain seq x y z
N MET A 1 3.46 17.72 3.00
CA MET A 1 4.38 17.15 1.99
C MET A 1 5.45 16.37 2.71
N ALA A 2 5.54 15.06 2.48
CA ALA A 2 6.52 14.21 3.15
C ALA A 2 7.92 14.43 2.55
N GLU A 3 8.87 14.86 3.37
CA GLU A 3 10.28 15.04 3.00
C GLU A 3 11.00 13.70 3.22
N VAL A 4 11.45 13.04 2.14
CA VAL A 4 12.17 11.76 2.24
C VAL A 4 13.64 12.03 2.51
N LYS A 5 14.01 12.08 3.80
CA LYS A 5 15.41 12.02 4.24
C LYS A 5 15.77 10.55 4.41
N TYR A 6 16.75 10.05 3.66
CA TYR A 6 17.26 8.67 3.78
C TYR A 6 17.43 8.30 5.26
N GLY A 7 16.60 7.37 5.75
CA GLY A 7 16.28 7.23 7.17
C GLY A 7 14.87 6.68 7.34
N ASN A 8 14.63 6.09 8.51
CA ASN A 8 13.44 5.33 8.87
C ASN A 8 12.11 5.95 8.36
N VAL A 9 11.20 5.13 7.83
CA VAL A 9 9.81 5.55 7.60
C VAL A 9 9.07 5.47 8.95
N THR A 10 8.91 6.62 9.60
CA THR A 10 8.13 6.72 10.84
C THR A 10 6.69 7.06 10.49
N VAL A 11 5.77 6.16 10.82
CA VAL A 11 4.33 6.42 10.78
C VAL A 11 3.89 6.76 12.19
N THR A 12 3.54 8.02 12.43
CA THR A 12 2.99 8.45 13.73
C THR A 12 1.48 8.34 13.70
N ILE A 13 0.95 7.41 14.49
CA ILE A 13 -0.48 7.21 14.67
C ILE A 13 -0.84 7.81 16.04
N PRO A 14 -1.85 8.69 16.15
CA PRO A 14 -2.33 9.18 17.44
C PRO A 14 -2.73 8.03 18.38
N ASP A 15 -2.51 8.17 19.68
CA ASP A 15 -2.84 7.13 20.66
C ASP A 15 -4.33 6.73 20.63
N SER A 16 -5.22 7.65 20.27
CA SER A 16 -6.65 7.40 20.05
C SER A 16 -6.92 6.35 18.97
N LEU A 17 -6.00 6.19 18.02
CA LEU A 17 -6.07 5.27 16.90
C LEU A 17 -5.23 4.00 17.11
N THR A 18 -4.73 3.78 18.33
CA THR A 18 -3.96 2.57 18.66
C THR A 18 -4.68 1.32 18.14
N PRO A 19 -4.04 0.50 17.29
CA PRO A 19 -4.70 -0.67 16.71
C PRO A 19 -5.22 -1.61 17.80
N PRO A 20 -6.41 -2.21 17.62
CA PRO A 20 -6.91 -3.22 18.55
C PRO A 20 -5.92 -4.38 18.70
N ALA A 21 -5.86 -5.00 19.89
CA ALA A 21 -4.87 -6.04 20.21
C ALA A 21 -4.85 -7.25 19.23
N LYS A 22 -5.97 -7.50 18.54
CA LYS A 22 -6.13 -8.56 17.52
C LYS A 22 -5.66 -8.13 16.11
N ALA A 23 -5.55 -6.84 15.83
CA ALA A 23 -5.10 -6.36 14.52
C ALA A 23 -3.72 -6.94 14.17
N GLY A 24 -3.56 -7.46 12.95
CA GLY A 24 -2.34 -8.14 12.50
C GLY A 24 -2.12 -9.55 13.05
N LYS A 25 -3.01 -10.07 13.91
CA LYS A 25 -2.91 -11.43 14.49
C LYS A 25 -4.04 -12.36 14.05
N MET A 26 -4.97 -11.86 13.25
CA MET A 26 -6.09 -12.63 12.73
C MET A 26 -5.70 -13.34 11.44
N SER A 27 -6.14 -14.58 11.29
CA SER A 27 -6.04 -15.33 10.03
C SER A 27 -6.96 -14.73 8.96
N ALA A 28 -6.70 -15.06 7.69
CA ALA A 28 -7.52 -14.59 6.56
C ALA A 28 -9.00 -14.99 6.70
N ASP A 29 -9.28 -16.19 7.21
CA ASP A 29 -10.67 -16.67 7.39
C ASP A 29 -11.39 -15.97 8.54
N GLU A 30 -10.69 -15.63 9.63
CA GLU A 30 -11.26 -14.82 10.71
C GLU A 30 -11.59 -13.41 10.24
N VAL A 31 -10.70 -12.79 9.45
CA VAL A 31 -10.96 -11.47 8.84
C VAL A 31 -12.17 -11.51 7.92
N ARG A 32 -12.31 -12.57 7.10
CA ARG A 32 -13.46 -12.73 6.18
C ARG A 32 -14.81 -12.81 6.88
N ARG A 33 -14.84 -13.31 8.12
CA ARG A 33 -16.06 -13.43 8.93
C ARG A 33 -16.44 -12.13 9.65
N LEU A 34 -15.56 -11.12 9.67
CA LEU A 34 -15.88 -9.85 10.29
C LEU A 34 -17.05 -9.15 9.57
N PRO A 35 -17.98 -8.52 10.32
CA PRO A 35 -19.01 -7.68 9.72
C PRO A 35 -18.37 -6.57 8.89
N LYS A 36 -18.80 -6.45 7.63
CA LYS A 36 -18.34 -5.36 6.76
C LYS A 36 -19.18 -4.12 7.02
N ALA A 37 -18.55 -3.09 7.58
CA ALA A 37 -19.18 -1.79 7.72
C ALA A 37 -19.38 -1.13 6.34
N ARG A 38 -20.41 -0.28 6.22
CA ARG A 38 -20.57 0.58 5.04
C ARG A 38 -19.57 1.73 5.11
N ARG A 39 -19.15 2.22 3.96
CA ARG A 39 -18.34 3.45 3.85
C ARG A 39 -19.12 4.66 4.39
N GLY A 40 -18.38 5.66 4.90
CA GLY A 40 -18.97 6.90 5.43
C GLY A 40 -19.62 6.76 6.81
N ILE A 41 -19.20 5.77 7.60
CA ILE A 41 -19.75 5.54 8.94
C ILE A 41 -19.47 6.70 9.90
N GLY A 42 -18.38 7.44 9.71
CA GLY A 42 -18.03 8.62 10.48
C GLY A 42 -19.08 9.73 10.34
N LEU A 43 -19.36 10.16 9.11
CA LEU A 43 -20.40 11.15 8.79
C LEU A 43 -21.78 10.75 9.34
N VAL A 44 -22.22 9.52 9.09
CA VAL A 44 -23.51 9.03 9.59
C VAL A 44 -23.53 8.99 11.12
N GLY A 45 -22.43 8.57 11.74
CA GLY A 45 -22.26 8.56 13.19
C GLY A 45 -22.39 9.93 13.82
N ALA A 46 -21.74 10.94 13.24
CA ALA A 46 -21.82 12.33 13.71
C ALA A 46 -23.25 12.87 13.63
N HIS A 47 -23.92 12.72 12.47
CA HIS A 47 -25.32 13.13 12.32
C HIS A 47 -26.25 12.41 13.29
N THR A 48 -26.01 11.12 13.53
CA THR A 48 -26.82 10.31 14.45
C THR A 48 -26.60 10.74 15.90
N ALA A 49 -25.35 11.00 16.30
CA ALA A 49 -25.02 11.51 17.64
C ALA A 49 -25.69 12.86 17.92
N ASP A 50 -25.68 13.77 16.94
CA ASP A 50 -26.39 15.05 17.03
C ASP A 50 -27.90 14.86 17.17
N ALA A 51 -28.48 13.92 16.41
CA ALA A 51 -29.90 13.61 16.49
C ALA A 51 -30.27 13.02 17.85
N ILE A 52 -29.44 12.14 18.41
CA ILE A 52 -29.59 11.59 19.77
C ILE A 52 -29.60 12.73 20.80
N ALA A 53 -28.62 13.64 20.72
CA ALA A 53 -28.53 14.76 21.64
C ALA A 53 -29.77 15.67 21.59
N LYS A 54 -30.32 15.90 20.39
CA LYS A 54 -31.55 16.67 20.19
C LYS A 54 -32.82 15.95 20.64
N ALA A 55 -32.87 14.62 20.51
CA ALA A 55 -34.03 13.82 20.90
C ALA A 55 -34.20 13.75 22.43
N GLY A 56 -33.09 13.77 23.18
CA GLY A 56 -33.10 13.75 24.64
C GLY A 56 -33.88 12.54 25.19
N SER A 57 -34.79 12.77 26.14
CA SER A 57 -35.59 11.72 26.78
C SER A 57 -36.65 11.07 25.89
N LYS A 58 -36.88 11.58 24.66
CA LYS A 58 -37.83 10.98 23.71
C LYS A 58 -37.30 9.70 23.06
N LEU A 59 -36.00 9.45 23.18
CA LEU A 59 -35.32 8.31 22.59
C LEU A 59 -34.75 7.41 23.70
N THR A 60 -35.12 6.14 23.68
CA THR A 60 -34.51 5.12 24.54
C THR A 60 -33.42 4.41 23.74
N LEU A 61 -32.17 4.55 24.17
CA LEU A 61 -31.02 3.89 23.57
C LEU A 61 -30.65 2.60 24.30
N PRO A 62 -29.92 1.68 23.64
CA PRO A 62 -29.26 0.56 24.30
C PRO A 62 -28.37 1.03 25.47
N PRO A 63 -28.16 0.21 26.52
CA PRO A 63 -27.50 0.65 27.76
C PRO A 63 -26.05 1.09 27.58
N ASP A 64 -25.37 0.58 26.56
CA ASP A 64 -23.97 0.78 26.24
C ASP A 64 -23.73 1.85 25.17
N VAL A 65 -24.79 2.43 24.60
CA VAL A 65 -24.71 3.39 23.49
C VAL A 65 -25.23 4.75 23.93
N ASN A 66 -24.40 5.78 23.79
CA ASN A 66 -24.80 7.17 23.92
C ASN A 66 -24.21 8.00 22.78
N ALA A 67 -24.67 9.25 22.63
CA ALA A 67 -24.23 10.14 21.54
C ALA A 67 -22.70 10.27 21.49
N THR A 68 -22.07 10.46 22.64
CA THR A 68 -20.62 10.68 22.76
C THR A 68 -19.83 9.45 22.36
N THR A 69 -20.21 8.26 22.87
CA THR A 69 -19.50 7.01 22.57
C THR A 69 -19.69 6.61 21.11
N LEU A 70 -20.87 6.84 20.53
CA LEU A 70 -21.14 6.62 19.11
C LEU A 70 -20.27 7.53 18.23
N ALA A 71 -20.30 8.85 18.50
CA ALA A 71 -19.52 9.82 17.73
C ALA A 71 -18.02 9.49 17.76
N ALA A 72 -17.47 9.20 18.94
CA ALA A 72 -16.06 8.84 19.09
C ALA A 72 -15.70 7.54 18.35
N ALA A 73 -16.55 6.50 18.43
CA ALA A 73 -16.31 5.25 17.72
C ALA A 73 -16.32 5.43 16.19
N CYS A 74 -17.26 6.22 15.68
CA CYS A 74 -17.39 6.53 14.26
C CYS A 74 -16.24 7.41 13.75
N SER A 75 -15.83 8.44 14.51
CA SER A 75 -14.67 9.30 14.18
C SER A 75 -13.39 8.47 14.09
N ARG A 76 -13.13 7.63 15.11
CA ARG A 76 -11.96 6.75 15.13
C ARG A 76 -11.87 5.83 13.92
N ALA A 77 -13.01 5.30 13.46
CA ALA A 77 -13.06 4.44 12.28
C ALA A 77 -12.72 5.20 10.99
N GLU A 78 -13.13 6.46 10.87
CA GLU A 78 -12.85 7.28 9.69
C GLU A 78 -11.40 7.81 9.69
N GLU A 79 -10.88 8.16 10.87
CA GLU A 79 -9.49 8.59 11.04
C GLU A 79 -8.48 7.49 10.70
N ILE A 80 -8.74 6.23 11.08
CA ILE A 80 -7.85 5.11 10.69
C ILE A 80 -7.92 4.83 9.18
N ASP A 81 -9.09 5.00 8.55
CA ASP A 81 -9.23 4.91 7.09
C ASP A 81 -8.39 5.97 6.38
N GLN A 82 -8.34 7.20 6.90
CA GLN A 82 -7.47 8.25 6.36
C GLN A 82 -5.99 7.87 6.45
N VAL A 83 -5.53 7.31 7.57
CA VAL A 83 -4.15 6.83 7.71
C VAL A 83 -3.84 5.74 6.66
N ILE A 84 -4.77 4.83 6.39
CA ILE A 84 -4.61 3.81 5.34
C ILE A 84 -4.42 4.47 3.97
N VAL A 85 -5.27 5.44 3.62
CA VAL A 85 -5.17 6.17 2.34
C VAL A 85 -3.82 6.85 2.20
N ASP A 86 -3.32 7.50 3.25
CA ASP A 86 -2.02 8.18 3.23
C ASP A 86 -0.87 7.18 2.99
N LEU A 87 -0.93 5.99 3.62
CA LEU A 87 0.04 4.92 3.40
C LEU A 87 -0.04 4.34 1.99
N GLU A 88 -1.23 4.21 1.40
CA GLU A 88 -1.41 3.77 0.03
C GLU A 88 -0.82 4.77 -0.99
N VAL A 89 -0.95 6.07 -0.73
CA VAL A 89 -0.29 7.11 -1.55
C VAL A 89 1.23 6.96 -1.51
N VAL A 90 1.81 6.82 -0.32
CA VAL A 90 3.26 6.61 -0.17
C VAL A 90 3.71 5.33 -0.88
N LEU A 91 2.97 4.22 -0.71
CA LEU A 91 3.23 2.97 -1.41
C LEU A 91 3.17 3.15 -2.93
N GLY A 92 2.20 3.90 -3.44
CA GLY A 92 2.05 4.22 -4.84
C GLY A 92 3.26 4.95 -5.41
N ILE A 93 3.75 5.98 -4.70
CA ILE A 93 4.96 6.73 -5.08
C ILE A 93 6.18 5.81 -5.12
N LEU A 94 6.37 4.96 -4.11
CA LEU A 94 7.52 4.05 -4.06
C LEU A 94 7.48 2.99 -5.16
N LYS A 95 6.29 2.47 -5.51
CA LYS A 95 6.13 1.57 -6.65
C LYS A 95 6.51 2.25 -7.98
N GLN A 96 6.10 3.49 -8.18
CA GLN A 96 6.48 4.25 -9.38
C GLN A 96 7.98 4.53 -9.42
N ALA A 97 8.58 4.93 -8.30
CA ALA A 97 10.02 5.14 -8.21
C ALA A 97 10.79 3.86 -8.55
N ASN A 98 10.36 2.71 -8.03
CA ASN A 98 10.98 1.42 -8.34
C ASN A 98 10.93 1.11 -9.84
N LEU A 99 9.79 1.34 -10.51
CA LEU A 99 9.67 1.13 -11.96
C LEU A 99 10.64 1.99 -12.76
N LEU A 100 10.84 3.24 -12.34
CA LEU A 100 11.79 4.15 -13.00
C LEU A 100 13.24 3.69 -12.80
N PHE A 101 13.61 3.31 -11.57
CA PHE A 101 14.95 2.80 -11.28
C PHE A 101 15.24 1.47 -12.00
N ASP A 102 14.26 0.57 -12.06
CA ASP A 102 14.39 -0.70 -12.79
C ASP A 102 14.57 -0.45 -14.29
N ALA A 103 13.84 0.50 -14.87
CA ALA A 103 13.99 0.87 -16.28
C ALA A 103 15.37 1.45 -16.59
N GLU A 104 15.88 2.32 -15.71
CA GLU A 104 17.22 2.89 -15.85
C GLU A 104 18.31 1.82 -15.72
N ALA A 105 18.23 0.96 -14.70
CA ALA A 105 19.16 -0.15 -14.49
C ALA A 105 19.14 -1.11 -15.69
N TRP A 106 17.96 -1.42 -16.22
CA TRP A 106 17.80 -2.25 -17.42
C TRP A 106 18.47 -1.64 -18.65
N GLU A 107 18.34 -0.33 -18.86
CA GLU A 107 19.02 0.39 -19.94
C GLU A 107 20.55 0.27 -19.81
N MET A 108 21.08 0.45 -18.60
CA MET A 108 22.51 0.33 -18.34
C MET A 108 23.01 -1.10 -18.63
N LEU A 109 22.30 -2.12 -18.13
CA LEU A 109 22.64 -3.52 -18.39
C LEU A 109 22.61 -3.86 -19.88
N ARG A 110 21.64 -3.30 -20.63
CA ARG A 110 21.55 -3.50 -22.08
C ARG A 110 22.73 -2.89 -22.82
N LYS A 111 23.15 -1.67 -22.45
CA LYS A 111 24.33 -1.00 -23.03
C LYS A 111 25.60 -1.79 -22.77
N VAL A 112 25.80 -2.26 -21.54
CA VAL A 112 26.95 -3.10 -21.16
C VAL A 112 26.95 -4.40 -21.96
N ASN A 113 25.80 -5.09 -22.05
CA ASN A 113 25.69 -6.32 -22.84
C ASN A 113 25.96 -6.09 -24.33
N GLY A 114 25.52 -4.95 -24.88
CA GLY A 114 25.83 -4.56 -26.27
C GLY A 114 27.33 -4.42 -26.50
N GLN A 115 28.02 -3.65 -25.65
CA GLN A 115 29.48 -3.48 -25.73
C GLN A 115 30.23 -4.79 -25.52
N LEU A 116 29.78 -5.62 -24.57
CA LEU A 116 30.39 -6.92 -24.29
C LEU A 116 30.34 -7.84 -25.52
N LYS A 117 29.19 -7.91 -26.21
CA LYS A 117 29.05 -8.69 -27.44
C LYS A 117 29.97 -8.22 -28.57
N GLU A 118 30.26 -6.92 -28.64
CA GLU A 118 31.21 -6.39 -29.61
C GLU A 118 32.65 -6.77 -29.25
N GLN A 119 33.03 -6.63 -27.98
CA GLN A 119 34.39 -6.94 -27.50
C GLN A 119 34.70 -8.44 -27.53
N MET A 120 33.72 -9.29 -27.22
CA MET A 120 33.87 -10.75 -27.25
C MET A 120 34.29 -11.30 -28.62
N LYS A 121 34.06 -10.55 -29.71
CA LYS A 121 34.56 -10.92 -31.05
C LYS A 121 36.10 -10.97 -31.12
N TYR A 122 36.77 -10.19 -30.27
CA TYR A 122 38.23 -10.06 -30.24
C TYR A 122 38.84 -10.50 -28.89
N ALA A 123 38.02 -10.69 -27.86
CA ALA A 123 38.40 -11.10 -26.51
C ALA A 123 37.41 -12.16 -25.96
N PRO A 124 37.45 -13.41 -26.45
CA PRO A 124 36.50 -14.46 -26.08
C PRO A 124 36.56 -14.85 -24.59
N GLU A 125 37.66 -14.57 -23.90
CA GLU A 125 37.82 -14.78 -22.47
C GLU A 125 36.84 -13.97 -21.60
N LEU A 126 36.21 -12.93 -22.16
CA LEU A 126 35.18 -12.15 -21.47
C LEU A 126 33.86 -12.91 -21.28
N GLU A 127 33.58 -13.91 -22.12
CA GLU A 127 32.34 -14.70 -22.06
C GLU A 127 32.13 -15.42 -20.72
N PRO A 128 33.07 -16.23 -20.22
CA PRO A 128 32.90 -16.89 -18.92
C PRO A 128 32.84 -15.91 -17.75
N ILE A 129 33.46 -14.73 -17.86
CA ILE A 129 33.48 -13.69 -16.80
C ILE A 129 32.09 -13.06 -16.63
N PHE A 130 31.41 -12.77 -17.74
CA PHE A 130 30.12 -12.09 -17.76
C PHE A 130 28.93 -13.03 -18.01
N ARG A 131 29.13 -14.35 -17.85
CA ARG A 131 28.11 -15.37 -18.15
C ARG A 131 26.76 -15.11 -17.48
N VAL A 132 26.74 -14.63 -16.23
CA VAL A 132 25.49 -14.28 -15.52
C VAL A 132 24.68 -13.22 -16.26
N LEU A 133 25.33 -12.18 -16.77
CA LEU A 133 24.67 -11.12 -17.54
C LEU A 133 24.18 -11.66 -18.89
N ILE A 134 25.00 -12.44 -19.59
CA ILE A 134 24.66 -13.04 -20.89
C ILE A 134 23.44 -13.97 -20.75
N ASP A 135 23.45 -14.85 -19.74
CA ASP A 135 22.36 -15.78 -19.44
C ASP A 135 21.08 -15.05 -19.02
N PHE A 136 21.22 -13.93 -18.28
CA PHE A 136 20.08 -13.12 -17.89
C PHE A 136 19.45 -12.41 -19.11
N MET A 137 20.27 -11.79 -19.96
CA MET A 137 19.82 -11.03 -21.14
C MET A 137 19.32 -11.91 -22.29
N SER A 138 19.62 -13.21 -22.28
CA SER A 138 19.13 -14.18 -23.28
C SER A 138 17.74 -14.74 -22.94
N ARG A 139 17.26 -14.54 -21.71
CA ARG A 139 15.89 -14.91 -21.32
C ARG A 139 14.93 -13.86 -21.86
N SER A 140 13.90 -14.29 -22.62
CA SER A 140 12.79 -13.40 -22.97
C SER A 140 12.16 -12.82 -21.70
N PRO A 141 11.72 -11.54 -21.72
CA PRO A 141 10.98 -10.97 -20.60
C PRO A 141 9.80 -11.89 -20.28
N ARG A 142 9.75 -12.40 -19.05
CA ARG A 142 8.64 -13.27 -18.63
C ARG A 142 7.34 -12.46 -18.70
N GLY A 143 6.48 -12.80 -19.67
CA GLY A 143 5.04 -12.54 -19.62
C GLY A 143 4.54 -11.18 -20.14
N GLY A 144 5.08 -10.68 -21.25
CA GLY A 144 4.29 -9.76 -22.08
C GLY A 144 3.17 -10.55 -22.75
N GLN A 145 1.95 -10.50 -22.21
CA GLN A 145 0.78 -10.74 -23.04
C GLN A 145 0.73 -9.61 -24.06
N ASP A 146 1.04 -9.92 -25.33
CA ASP A 146 0.74 -9.05 -26.45
C ASP A 146 -0.79 -8.89 -26.56
N PRO A 147 -1.35 -7.66 -26.46
CA PRO A 147 -2.77 -7.43 -26.68
C PRO A 147 -3.09 -7.26 -28.17
N THR A 148 -2.46 -8.05 -29.04
CA THR A 148 -2.67 -7.99 -30.49
C THR A 148 -2.59 -9.36 -31.14
N GLU A 149 -3.55 -10.24 -30.86
CA GLU A 149 -4.09 -11.14 -31.89
C GLU A 149 -5.60 -11.28 -31.63
N GLY A 150 -6.38 -10.75 -32.59
CA GLY A 150 -7.79 -11.07 -32.79
C GLY A 150 -7.95 -12.14 -33.85
#